data_AF-A0A2G8ZMC8-F1
#
_entry.id   AF-A0A2G8ZMC8-F1
#
_cell.length_a   1.000
_cell.length_b   1.000
_cell.length_c   1.000
_cell.angle_alpha   90.00
_cell.angle_beta   90.00
_cell.angle_gamma   90.00
#
_symmetry.space_group_name_H-M   'P 1'
#
loop_
_entity.id
_entity.type
_entity.pdbx_description
1 polymer ?
#
loop_
_entity_poly.entity_id
_entity_poly.type
_entity_poly.pdbx_seq_one_letter_code
_entity_poly.pdbx_strand_id
1 'polypeptide(L)'
;MDNSTISLQELLDCISRLRDDVNALTVAFSHLALSIPREQMLPTLASIHFESRNPKWSQEQQNSFKWLAALLEENYAGKTTISAESSGNQ
;
A
#
# COMPACT_ATOMS: atom_id res chain seq x y z
N MET A 1 31.15 -12.82 18.70
CA MET A 1 30.44 -12.79 17.41
C MET A 1 30.40 -14.20 16.90
N ASP A 2 29.32 -14.83 17.27
CA ASP A 2 28.89 -16.18 17.05
C ASP A 2 28.49 -16.25 15.57
N ASN A 3 29.31 -16.94 14.78
CA ASN A 3 29.01 -17.25 13.39
C ASN A 3 27.90 -18.31 13.37
N SER A 4 26.67 -17.84 13.58
CA SER A 4 25.46 -18.66 13.49
C SER A 4 25.24 -19.01 12.02
N THR A 5 25.81 -20.13 11.59
CA THR A 5 25.57 -20.69 10.26
C THR A 5 24.16 -21.27 10.21
N ILE A 6 23.28 -20.60 9.47
CA ILE A 6 21.94 -21.05 9.13
C ILE A 6 22.03 -22.11 8.02
N SER A 7 21.27 -23.20 8.13
CA SER A 7 21.20 -24.20 7.06
C SER A 7 20.44 -23.68 5.84
N LEU A 8 20.73 -24.23 4.65
CA LEU A 8 20.02 -23.84 3.42
C LEU A 8 18.50 -24.01 3.55
N GLN A 9 18.06 -25.07 4.24
CA GLN A 9 16.63 -25.35 4.45
C GLN A 9 15.98 -24.25 5.30
N GLU A 10 16.61 -23.89 6.42
CA GLU A 10 16.13 -22.81 7.29
C GLU A 10 16.10 -21.46 6.57
N LEU A 11 17.06 -21.20 5.67
CA LEU A 11 17.05 -19.98 4.84
C LEU A 11 15.85 -19.96 3.89
N LEU A 12 15.56 -21.08 3.21
CA LEU A 12 14.42 -21.19 2.31
C LEU A 12 13.08 -21.07 3.04
N ASP A 13 12.98 -21.63 4.25
CA ASP A 13 11.80 -21.51 5.10
C ASP A 13 11.61 -20.05 5.56
N CYS A 14 12.68 -19.37 5.95
CA CYS A 14 12.65 -17.94 6.28
C CYS A 14 12.21 -17.08 5.09
N ILE A 15 12.73 -17.33 3.88
CA ILE A 15 12.33 -16.60 2.66
C ILE A 15 10.85 -16.84 2.35
N SER A 16 10.37 -18.08 2.48
CA SER A 16 8.97 -18.42 2.22
C SER A 16 8.03 -17.68 3.18
N ARG A 17 8.36 -17.67 4.48
CA ARG A 17 7.59 -16.93 5.49
C ARG A 17 7.57 -15.43 5.22
N LEU A 18 8.72 -14.84 4.88
CA LEU A 18 8.80 -13.42 4.54
C LEU A 18 7.92 -13.08 3.34
N ARG A 19 7.88 -13.95 2.32
CA ARG A 19 7.02 -13.76 1.15
C ARG A 19 5.54 -13.79 1.55
N ASP A 20 5.15 -14.72 2.40
CA ASP A 20 3.75 -14.85 2.84
C ASP A 20 3.33 -13.65 3.70
N ASP A 21 4.21 -13.14 4.57
CA ASP A 21 3.98 -11.92 5.36
C ASP A 21 3.84 -10.69 4.45
N VAL A 22 4.70 -10.55 3.44
CA VAL A 22 4.62 -9.46 2.44
C VAL A 22 3.32 -9.54 1.63
N ASN A 23 2.90 -10.74 1.24
CA ASN A 23 1.63 -10.94 0.56
C ASN A 23 0.44 -10.58 1.44
N ALA A 24 0.42 -11.01 2.70
CA ALA A 24 -0.63 -10.68 3.66
C ALA A 24 -0.71 -9.16 3.88
N LEU A 25 0.43 -8.49 4.01
CA LEU A 25 0.51 -7.04 4.15
C LEU A 25 -0.03 -6.34 2.89
N THR A 26 0.34 -6.82 1.70
CA THR A 26 -0.16 -6.30 0.41
C THR A 26 -1.68 -6.41 0.32
N VAL A 27 -2.26 -7.54 0.73
CA VAL A 27 -3.73 -7.74 0.77
C VAL A 27 -4.38 -6.80 1.79
N ALA A 28 -3.83 -6.67 2.99
CA ALA A 28 -4.37 -5.75 4.00
C ALA A 28 -4.39 -4.29 3.49
N PHE A 29 -3.33 -3.86 2.80
CA PHE A 29 -3.24 -2.51 2.24
C PHE A 29 -4.19 -2.26 1.07
N SER A 30 -4.42 -3.25 0.20
CA SER A 30 -5.41 -3.12 -0.87
C SER A 30 -6.84 -3.00 -0.33
N HIS A 31 -7.14 -3.59 0.83
CA HIS A 31 -8.42 -3.37 1.52
C HIS A 31 -8.50 -2.02 2.25
N LEU A 32 -7.37 -1.47 2.72
CA LEU A 32 -7.31 -0.18 3.42
C LEU A 32 -7.88 0.97 2.56
N ALA A 33 -7.60 0.94 1.24
CA ALA A 33 -8.11 1.88 0.25
C ALA A 33 -9.65 1.83 0.07
N LEU A 34 -10.28 0.73 0.47
CA LEU A 34 -11.73 0.54 0.35
C LEU A 34 -12.45 0.92 1.66
N SER A 35 -11.75 0.85 2.79
CA SER A 35 -12.31 1.05 4.13
C SER A 35 -12.18 2.49 4.66
N ILE A 36 -11.28 3.30 4.13
CA ILE A 36 -11.07 4.67 4.60
C ILE A 36 -11.99 5.65 3.83
N PRO A 37 -12.84 6.45 4.52
CA PRO A 37 -13.63 7.50 3.90
C PRO A 37 -12.75 8.52 3.16
N ARG A 38 -13.23 9.04 2.02
CA ARG A 38 -12.46 9.99 1.18
C ARG A 38 -11.89 11.17 1.97
N GLU A 39 -12.67 11.70 2.92
CA GLU A 39 -12.28 12.83 3.77
C GLU A 39 -11.08 12.51 4.68
N GLN A 40 -11.00 11.26 5.18
CA GLN A 40 -9.87 10.80 6.01
C GLN A 40 -8.69 10.33 5.15
N MET A 41 -8.94 9.98 3.88
CA MET A 41 -7.89 9.58 2.96
C MET A 41 -7.02 10.76 2.51
N LEU A 42 -7.59 11.95 2.31
CA LEU A 42 -6.82 13.14 1.92
C LEU A 42 -5.63 13.47 2.87
N PRO A 43 -5.82 13.57 4.20
CA PRO A 43 -4.69 13.78 5.11
C PRO A 43 -3.75 12.56 5.18
N THR A 44 -4.27 11.35 4.97
CA THR A 44 -3.47 10.12 4.90
C THR A 44 -2.54 10.13 3.68
N LEU A 45 -3.06 10.47 2.49
CA LEU A 45 -2.30 10.65 1.26
C LEU A 45 -1.24 11.74 1.40
N ALA A 46 -1.61 12.88 1.99
CA ALA A 46 -0.66 13.96 2.25
C ALA A 46 0.51 13.50 3.13
N SER A 47 0.22 12.68 4.16
CA SER A 47 1.22 12.10 5.04
C SER A 47 2.12 11.10 4.30
N ILE A 48 1.55 10.24 3.46
CA ILE A 48 2.31 9.29 2.63
C ILE A 48 3.22 10.03 1.65
N HIS A 49 2.72 11.08 0.98
CA HIS A 49 3.52 11.93 0.09
C HIS A 49 4.66 12.62 0.83
N PHE A 50 4.42 13.10 2.04
CA PHE A 50 5.46 13.67 2.90
C PHE A 50 6.55 12.63 3.22
N GLU A 51 6.17 11.44 3.68
CA GLU A 51 7.12 10.36 3.98
C GLU A 51 7.88 9.90 2.74
N SER A 52 7.27 9.93 1.54
CA SER A 52 7.92 9.56 0.29
C SER A 52 9.15 10.43 -0.08
N ARG A 53 9.29 11.60 0.54
CA ARG A 53 10.39 12.55 0.33
C ARG A 53 11.29 12.67 1.56
N ASN A 54 10.98 11.94 2.63
CA ASN A 54 11.70 12.05 3.88
C ASN A 54 13.09 11.41 3.75
N PRO A 55 14.18 12.17 3.96
CA PRO A 55 15.55 11.68 3.79
C PRO A 55 15.97 10.66 4.85
N LYS A 56 15.15 10.43 5.89
CA LYS A 56 15.36 9.36 6.87
C LYS A 56 15.14 7.96 6.27
N TRP A 57 14.42 7.84 5.16
CA TRP A 57 14.14 6.58 4.50
C TRP A 57 15.13 6.28 3.38
N SER A 58 15.37 4.99 3.13
CA SER A 58 16.12 4.54 1.95
C SER A 58 15.36 4.86 0.66
N GLN A 59 16.06 4.83 -0.48
CA GLN A 59 15.44 5.10 -1.77
C GLN A 59 14.32 4.10 -2.10
N GLU A 60 14.49 2.83 -1.71
CA GLU A 60 13.47 1.79 -1.88
C GLU A 60 12.23 2.07 -1.04
N GLN A 61 12.40 2.43 0.23
CA GLN A 61 11.29 2.79 1.11
C GLN A 61 10.52 4.02 0.60
N GLN A 62 11.24 5.04 0.15
CA GLN A 62 10.63 6.21 -0.52
C GLN A 62 9.83 5.79 -1.76
N ASN A 63 10.35 4.86 -2.56
CA ASN A 63 9.65 4.36 -3.74
C ASN A 63 8.41 3.54 -3.36
N SER A 64 8.45 2.77 -2.27
CA SER A 64 7.26 2.08 -1.73
C SER A 64 6.17 3.06 -1.31
N PHE A 65 6.52 4.17 -0.64
CA PHE A 65 5.55 5.22 -0.32
C PHE A 65 4.95 5.88 -1.57
N LYS A 66 5.76 6.15 -2.61
CA LYS A 66 5.27 6.69 -3.89
C LYS A 66 4.30 5.73 -4.58
N TRP A 67 4.65 4.44 -4.60
CA TRP A 67 3.78 3.41 -5.15
C TRP A 67 2.45 3.31 -4.39
N LEU A 68 2.50 3.34 -3.05
CA LEU A 68 1.31 3.30 -2.22
C LEU A 68 0.41 4.52 -2.45
N ALA A 69 0.99 5.72 -2.54
CA ALA A 69 0.23 6.94 -2.84
C ALA A 69 -0.49 6.83 -4.19
N ALA A 70 0.20 6.37 -5.24
CA ALA A 70 -0.37 6.20 -6.57
C ALA A 70 -1.51 5.15 -6.58
N LEU A 71 -1.31 4.01 -5.90
CA LEU A 71 -2.33 2.98 -5.78
C LEU A 71 -3.60 3.50 -5.10
N LEU A 72 -3.44 4.27 -4.01
CA LEU A 72 -4.56 4.88 -3.32
C LEU A 72 -5.26 5.90 -4.24
N GLU A 73 -4.52 6.83 -4.84
CA GLU A 73 -5.07 7.83 -5.77
C GLU A 73 -5.89 7.20 -6.90
N GLU A 74 -5.41 6.13 -7.53
CA GLU A 74 -6.13 5.39 -8.57
C GLU A 74 -7.45 4.81 -8.05
N ASN A 75 -7.43 4.13 -6.90
CA ASN A 75 -8.61 3.53 -6.29
C ASN A 75 -9.67 4.56 -5.89
N TYR A 76 -9.27 5.78 -5.51
CA TYR A 76 -10.19 6.85 -5.18
C TYR A 76 -10.61 7.71 -6.38
N ALA A 77 -9.78 7.84 -7.42
CA ALA A 77 -10.16 8.47 -8.69
C ALA A 77 -11.21 7.62 -9.42
N GLY A 78 -11.13 6.29 -9.33
CA GLY A 78 -12.09 5.36 -9.94
C GLY A 78 -13.50 5.35 -9.33
N LYS A 79 -13.73 5.99 -8.16
CA LYS A 79 -15.05 6.07 -7.52
C LYS A 79 -15.92 7.25 -7.99
N THR A 80 -15.48 8.04 -8.98
CA THR A 80 -16.30 9.10 -9.60
C THR A 80 -16.87 8.68 -10.96
N THR A 81 -17.70 7.65 -11.01
CA THR A 81 -18.66 7.44 -12.11
C THR A 81 -19.86 6.64 -11.63
N ILE A 82 -20.67 7.22 -10.75
CA ILE A 82 -22.12 7.01 -10.91
C ILE A 82 -22.51 8.00 -12.00
N SER A 83 -22.58 7.51 -13.24
CA SER A 83 -23.37 8.18 -14.26
C SER A 83 -24.79 8.17 -13.72
N ALA A 84 -25.25 9.30 -13.19
CA ALA A 84 -26.65 9.49 -12.90
C ALA A 84 -27.35 9.44 -14.26
N GLU A 85 -27.80 8.25 -14.65
CA GLU A 85 -28.82 8.13 -15.68
C GLU A 85 -30.00 8.96 -15.16
N SER A 86 -30.12 10.12 -15.81
CA SER A 86 -31.20 11.08 -15.73
C SER A 86 -32.52 10.34 -15.55
N SER A 87 -33.05 10.35 -14.33
CA SER A 87 -34.46 10.13 -14.07
C SER A 87 -35.24 11.28 -14.71
N GLY A 88 -35.39 11.20 -16.03
CA GLY A 88 -36.34 11.98 -16.81
C GLY A 88 -37.70 11.34 -16.65
N ASN A 89 -38.45 11.78 -15.65
CA ASN A 89 -39.90 11.70 -15.70
C ASN A 89 -40.38 12.64 -16.80
N GLN A 90 -40.90 12.09 -17.90
CA GLN A 90 -42.12 12.57 -18.57
C GLN A 90 -42.60 11.58 -19.62
#